data_AF-A0A956X7F8-F1
#
_entry.id   AF-A0A956X7F8-F1
#
_cell.length_a   1.000
_cell.length_b   1.000
_cell.length_c   1.000
_cell.angle_alpha   90.00
_cell.angle_beta   90.00
_cell.angle_gamma   90.00
#
_symmetry.space_group_name_H-M   'P 1'
#
loop_
_entity.id
_entity.type
_entity.pdbx_description
1 polymer ?
#
loop_
_entity_poly.entity_id
_entity_poly.type
_entity_poly.pdbx_seq_one_letter_code
_entity_poly.pdbx_strand_id
1 'polypeptide(L)'
;MANKPKEEPVVLDDGVTVSVIDITEIEEDPLNPNKGTARGAAVTDFSVDTFKPARGIALDKDNMTMAGNKTVRSAKRAGVKKVIVVETDGEVLVATRRRDMDLDDPEDTRAREYSVADNRSGELGLAWDADNIAAAANEGADFSVLFYDDELARLTGDADMYWEEDESFGETPQDLVPEMALQPFEHYDYMLVIFRSTLDWSRALDLMEEFGLVKKGFTVSKKTRKVGLCRVVDGGQLMDKLAQAKGGVASDE
;
A
#
# COMPACT_ATOMS: atom_id res chain seq x y z
N MET A 1 14.99 35.24 28.46
CA MET A 1 15.81 35.26 27.22
C MET A 1 15.08 36.17 26.24
N ALA A 2 15.75 37.17 25.68
CA ALA A 2 15.12 38.08 24.73
C ALA A 2 14.76 37.30 23.46
N ASN A 3 13.51 37.39 23.01
CA ASN A 3 13.06 36.80 21.75
C ASN A 3 13.84 37.50 20.64
N LYS A 4 14.67 36.76 19.88
CA LYS A 4 15.30 37.34 18.69
C LYS A 4 14.17 37.79 17.74
N PRO A 5 14.32 38.93 17.05
CA PRO A 5 13.33 39.34 16.06
C PRO A 5 13.19 38.22 15.02
N LYS A 6 11.95 37.81 14.72
CA LYS A 6 11.67 36.92 13.59
C LYS A 6 12.21 37.60 12.34
N GLU A 7 12.95 36.85 11.52
CA GLU A 7 13.37 37.33 10.20
C GLU A 7 12.09 37.63 9.40
N GLU A 8 11.98 38.83 8.83
CA GLU A 8 10.83 39.19 8.02
C GLU A 8 10.77 38.30 6.77
N PRO A 9 9.58 37.85 6.34
CA PRO A 9 9.44 37.07 5.13
C PRO A 9 10.00 37.81 3.91
N VAL A 10 10.67 37.08 3.04
CA VAL A 10 11.14 37.58 1.75
C VAL A 10 10.05 37.30 0.72
N VAL A 11 9.54 38.35 0.08
CA VAL A 11 8.63 38.24 -1.06
C VAL A 11 9.45 38.32 -2.35
N LEU A 12 9.34 37.30 -3.20
CA LEU A 12 9.98 37.26 -4.51
C LEU A 12 9.14 38.04 -5.54
N ASP A 13 9.74 38.36 -6.70
CA ASP A 13 9.14 39.22 -7.73
C ASP A 13 7.81 38.67 -8.29
N ASP A 14 7.54 37.38 -8.13
CA ASP A 14 6.31 36.68 -8.52
C ASP A 14 5.27 36.57 -7.39
N GLY A 15 5.51 37.21 -6.25
CA GLY A 15 4.63 37.15 -5.08
C GLY A 15 4.82 35.92 -4.20
N VAL A 16 5.81 35.07 -4.47
CA VAL A 16 6.15 33.93 -3.61
C VAL A 16 6.75 34.43 -2.30
N THR A 17 6.13 34.03 -1.18
CA THR A 17 6.63 34.37 0.15
C THR A 17 7.49 33.24 0.71
N VAL A 18 8.71 33.57 1.12
CA VAL A 18 9.66 32.64 1.76
C VAL A 18 9.98 33.14 3.16
N SER A 19 9.82 32.27 4.15
CA SER A 19 10.11 32.60 5.55
C SER A 19 10.95 31.51 6.22
N VAL A 20 11.62 31.87 7.32
CA VAL A 20 12.35 30.93 8.18
C VAL A 20 11.70 30.94 9.55
N ILE A 21 11.13 29.80 9.94
CA ILE A 21 10.46 29.62 11.23
C ILE A 21 11.24 28.66 12.13
N ASP A 22 10.96 28.69 13.43
CA ASP A 22 11.46 27.65 14.33
C ASP A 22 10.67 26.35 14.10
N ILE A 23 11.33 25.20 14.12
CA ILE A 23 10.68 23.89 13.93
C ILE A 23 9.61 23.59 14.98
N THR A 24 9.66 24.27 16.13
CA THR A 24 8.65 24.17 17.19
C THR A 24 7.33 24.82 16.81
N GLU A 25 7.31 25.68 15.79
CA GLU A 25 6.09 26.27 15.22
C GLU A 25 5.33 25.30 14.30
N ILE A 26 5.89 24.10 14.05
CA ILE A 26 5.26 23.07 13.23
C ILE A 26 4.59 22.02 14.12
N GLU A 27 3.31 21.83 13.89
CA GLU A 27 2.45 20.88 14.59
C GLU A 27 2.21 19.62 13.74
N GLU A 28 2.16 18.48 14.42
CA GLU A 28 1.80 17.22 13.78
C GLU A 28 0.28 17.13 13.63
N ASP A 29 -0.17 16.53 12.53
CA ASP A 29 -1.59 16.26 12.30
C ASP A 29 -2.05 15.16 13.28
N PRO A 30 -2.97 15.46 14.22
CA PRO A 30 -3.46 14.50 15.19
C PRO A 30 -4.30 13.38 14.54
N LEU A 31 -4.83 13.61 13.34
CA LEU A 31 -5.67 12.68 12.57
C LEU A 31 -4.90 12.07 11.39
N ASN A 32 -3.57 12.00 11.49
CA ASN A 32 -2.74 11.46 10.43
C ASN A 32 -3.18 10.04 10.03
N PRO A 33 -3.49 9.78 8.74
CA PRO A 33 -3.92 8.47 8.29
C PRO A 33 -2.81 7.41 8.30
N ASN A 34 -1.56 7.77 8.64
CA ASN A 34 -0.45 6.84 8.75
C ASN A 34 0.11 6.85 10.19
N LYS A 35 -0.26 5.85 11.01
CA LYS A 35 0.32 5.56 12.34
C LYS A 35 1.84 5.37 12.26
N GLY A 36 2.27 4.70 11.20
CA GLY A 36 3.63 4.27 10.95
C GLY A 36 4.09 3.12 11.83
N THR A 37 5.35 2.72 11.67
CA THR A 37 5.93 1.59 12.39
C THR A 37 7.21 1.99 13.12
N ALA A 38 7.56 1.25 14.18
CA ALA A 38 8.82 1.46 14.90
C ALA A 38 10.04 1.26 14.00
N ARG A 39 9.99 0.28 13.09
CA ARG A 39 11.07 0.02 12.13
C ARG A 39 11.21 1.17 11.13
N GLY A 40 10.10 1.65 10.59
CA GLY A 40 10.10 2.81 9.69
C GLY A 40 10.66 4.05 10.38
N ALA A 41 10.23 4.31 11.63
CA ALA A 41 10.75 5.42 12.42
C ALA A 41 12.28 5.35 12.63
N ALA A 42 12.82 4.16 12.90
CA ALA A 42 14.27 3.98 13.02
C ALA A 42 15.03 4.27 11.71
N VAL A 43 14.46 3.88 10.55
CA VAL A 43 15.06 4.18 9.24
C VAL A 43 14.96 5.67 8.91
N THR A 44 13.84 6.32 9.23
CA THR A 44 13.70 7.78 9.09
C THR A 44 14.71 8.53 9.97
N ASP A 45 14.89 8.11 11.22
CA ASP A 45 15.88 8.69 12.13
C ASP A 45 17.30 8.54 11.59
N PHE A 46 17.67 7.33 11.16
CA PHE A 46 18.95 7.09 10.50
C PHE A 46 19.15 8.00 9.29
N SER A 47 18.13 8.13 8.43
CA SER A 47 18.21 8.94 7.21
C SER A 47 18.41 10.43 7.54
N VAL A 48 17.61 10.97 8.46
CA VAL A 48 17.70 12.37 8.88
C VAL A 48 19.01 12.65 9.62
N ASP A 49 19.50 11.74 10.45
CA ASP A 49 20.77 11.95 11.15
C ASP A 49 21.96 11.89 10.18
N THR A 50 22.00 10.90 9.29
CA THR A 50 23.11 10.65 8.36
C THR A 50 23.14 11.67 7.22
N PHE A 51 22.01 11.85 6.53
CA PHE A 51 21.96 12.65 5.31
C PHE A 51 21.47 14.07 5.54
N LYS A 52 20.92 14.37 6.73
CA LYS A 52 20.17 15.60 7.03
C LYS A 52 18.89 15.71 6.18
N PRO A 53 17.93 16.59 6.51
CA PRO A 53 16.75 16.78 5.68
C PRO A 53 17.13 17.11 4.22
N ALA A 54 16.64 16.33 3.27
CA ALA A 54 16.88 16.53 1.85
C ALA A 54 15.57 16.75 1.07
N ARG A 55 14.48 16.10 1.48
CA ARG A 55 13.11 16.36 1.02
C ARG A 55 12.40 17.36 1.95
N GLY A 56 11.58 18.24 1.35
CA GLY A 56 10.65 19.11 2.07
C GLY A 56 9.42 18.37 2.65
N ILE A 57 8.70 19.07 3.51
CA ILE A 57 7.41 18.64 4.08
C ILE A 57 6.29 19.51 3.52
N ALA A 58 5.04 19.06 3.64
CA ALA A 58 3.88 19.84 3.27
C ALA A 58 3.14 20.29 4.53
N LEU A 59 2.92 21.60 4.64
CA LEU A 59 2.21 22.24 5.73
C LEU A 59 0.90 22.82 5.20
N ASP A 60 -0.15 22.80 6.02
CA ASP A 60 -1.32 23.62 5.76
C ASP A 60 -1.04 25.10 6.11
N LYS A 61 -2.06 25.94 5.94
CA LYS A 61 -1.98 27.38 6.22
C LYS A 61 -1.67 27.75 7.68
N ASP A 62 -1.84 26.81 8.61
CA ASP A 62 -1.68 27.01 10.05
C ASP A 62 -0.44 26.26 10.60
N ASN A 63 0.50 25.86 9.71
CA ASN A 63 1.71 25.09 10.01
C ASN A 63 1.49 23.66 10.55
N MET A 64 0.33 23.06 10.27
CA MET A 64 0.07 21.66 10.56
C MET A 64 0.57 20.77 9.41
N THR A 65 1.26 19.67 9.74
CA THR A 65 1.85 18.81 8.70
C THR A 65 0.82 17.92 7.99
N MET A 66 0.51 18.24 6.74
CA MET A 66 -0.22 17.34 5.83
C MET A 66 0.65 16.15 5.42
N ALA A 67 1.95 16.38 5.16
CA ALA A 67 2.90 15.34 4.80
C ALA A 67 4.26 15.59 5.44
N GLY A 68 4.86 14.54 6.02
CA GLY A 68 6.19 14.63 6.64
C GLY A 68 6.21 14.67 8.17
N ASN A 69 5.10 14.35 8.85
CA ASN A 69 5.01 14.21 10.31
C ASN A 69 6.21 13.46 10.93
N LYS A 70 6.56 12.30 10.36
CA LYS A 70 7.66 11.44 10.83
C LYS A 70 9.02 12.12 10.64
N THR A 71 9.22 12.80 9.51
CA THR A 71 10.40 13.62 9.23
C THR A 71 10.56 14.77 10.22
N VAL A 72 9.48 15.47 10.59
CA VAL A 72 9.51 16.54 11.60
C VAL A 72 9.94 16.00 12.96
N ARG A 73 9.40 14.86 13.39
CA ARG A 73 9.83 14.19 14.64
C ARG A 73 11.32 13.84 14.61
N SER A 74 11.77 13.21 13.54
CA SER A 74 13.18 12.86 13.34
C SER A 74 14.09 14.09 13.32
N ALA A 75 13.68 15.16 12.64
CA ALA A 75 14.44 16.41 12.56
C ALA A 75 14.54 17.10 13.93
N LYS A 76 13.45 17.14 14.70
CA LYS A 76 13.45 17.64 16.09
C LYS A 76 14.43 16.84 16.96
N ARG A 77 14.43 15.49 16.86
CA ARG A 77 15.39 14.61 17.57
C ARG A 77 16.84 14.83 17.13
N ALA A 78 17.07 15.03 15.84
CA ALA A 78 18.39 15.31 15.26
C ALA A 78 18.88 16.75 15.53
N GLY A 79 18.11 17.55 16.28
CA GLY A 79 18.51 18.90 16.70
C GLY A 79 18.32 19.99 15.64
N VAL A 80 17.61 19.71 14.54
CA VAL A 80 17.22 20.74 13.57
C VAL A 80 16.33 21.76 14.27
N LYS A 81 16.58 23.06 14.04
CA LYS A 81 15.85 24.16 14.70
C LYS A 81 15.09 25.06 13.76
N LYS A 82 15.50 25.14 12.50
CA LYS A 82 14.93 26.06 11.51
C LYS A 82 14.27 25.29 10.39
N VAL A 83 13.17 25.81 9.88
CA VAL A 83 12.49 25.33 8.67
C VAL A 83 12.31 26.50 7.72
N ILE A 84 12.66 26.29 6.45
CA ILE A 84 12.38 27.23 5.38
C ILE A 84 10.97 26.90 4.87
N VAL A 85 10.06 27.85 4.97
CA VAL A 85 8.69 27.73 4.46
C VAL A 85 8.60 28.53 3.18
N VAL A 86 8.05 27.90 2.14
CA VAL A 86 7.74 28.53 0.86
C VAL A 86 6.22 28.46 0.72
N GLU A 87 5.56 29.62 0.77
CA GLU A 87 4.12 29.71 0.57
C GLU A 87 3.79 29.53 -0.91
N THR A 88 2.83 28.66 -1.19
CA THR A 88 2.42 28.28 -2.55
C THR A 88 0.93 27.96 -2.57
N ASP A 89 0.29 28.19 -3.71
CA ASP A 89 -1.08 27.78 -4.01
C ASP A 89 -1.17 26.38 -4.65
N GLY A 90 -0.01 25.76 -4.92
CA GLY A 90 0.10 24.43 -5.53
C GLY A 90 0.20 24.41 -7.05
N GLU A 91 0.16 25.57 -7.74
CA GLU A 91 0.26 25.63 -9.20
C GLU A 91 1.71 25.41 -9.71
N VAL A 92 2.70 25.66 -8.85
CA VAL A 92 4.13 25.53 -9.17
C VAL A 92 4.80 24.50 -8.26
N LEU A 93 5.54 23.56 -8.87
CA LEU A 93 6.33 22.57 -8.17
C LEU A 93 7.49 23.22 -7.40
N VAL A 94 7.48 23.06 -6.07
CA VAL A 94 8.59 23.47 -5.19
C VAL A 94 9.59 22.34 -5.05
N ALA A 95 10.88 22.63 -5.26
CA ALA A 95 11.96 21.64 -5.19
C ALA A 95 13.04 22.03 -4.18
N THR A 96 13.46 21.06 -3.36
CA THR A 96 14.66 21.21 -2.51
C THR A 96 15.88 20.73 -3.29
N ARG A 97 16.89 21.60 -3.44
CA ARG A 97 18.16 21.25 -4.07
C ARG A 97 19.28 21.22 -3.03
N ARG A 98 19.91 20.05 -2.87
CA ARG A 98 21.16 19.89 -2.11
C ARG A 98 22.33 20.38 -2.96
N ARG A 99 23.24 21.13 -2.35
CA ARG A 99 24.43 21.70 -3.01
C ARG A 99 25.69 20.87 -2.75
N ASP A 100 25.59 19.90 -1.85
CA ASP A 100 26.67 19.13 -1.25
C ASP A 100 26.60 17.63 -1.57
N MET A 101 25.72 17.24 -2.49
CA MET A 101 25.46 15.86 -2.89
C MET A 101 25.25 15.81 -4.40
N ASP A 102 25.86 14.81 -5.04
CA ASP A 102 25.74 14.54 -6.48
C ASP A 102 25.46 13.05 -6.67
N LEU A 103 24.54 12.72 -7.58
CA LEU A 103 24.14 11.34 -7.89
C LEU A 103 25.21 10.58 -8.69
N ASP A 104 26.10 11.31 -9.35
CA ASP A 104 27.09 10.75 -10.27
C ASP A 104 28.52 10.89 -9.75
N ASP A 105 28.71 11.33 -8.50
CA ASP A 105 30.02 11.35 -7.84
C ASP A 105 30.44 9.92 -7.43
N PRO A 106 31.51 9.34 -8.03
CA PRO A 106 31.96 8.00 -7.70
C PRO A 106 32.63 7.90 -6.32
N GLU A 107 33.06 9.02 -5.74
CA GLU A 107 33.75 9.07 -4.44
C GLU A 107 32.79 9.42 -3.28
N ASP A 108 31.57 9.89 -3.59
CA ASP A 108 30.53 10.21 -2.61
C ASP A 108 29.19 9.53 -2.93
N THR A 109 28.96 8.39 -2.28
CA THR A 109 27.74 7.59 -2.47
C THR A 109 26.51 8.11 -1.73
N ARG A 110 26.63 9.19 -0.93
CA ARG A 110 25.54 9.66 -0.05
C ARG A 110 24.25 9.95 -0.81
N ALA A 111 24.32 10.45 -2.05
CA ALA A 111 23.13 10.73 -2.86
C ALA A 111 22.35 9.46 -3.23
N ARG A 112 23.07 8.38 -3.58
CA ARG A 112 22.47 7.07 -3.90
C ARG A 112 21.92 6.40 -2.64
N GLU A 113 22.67 6.46 -1.54
CA GLU A 113 22.24 5.92 -0.25
C GLU A 113 21.00 6.63 0.29
N TYR A 114 20.96 7.97 0.22
CA TYR A 114 19.78 8.75 0.60
C TYR A 114 18.56 8.33 -0.23
N SER A 115 18.71 8.16 -1.54
CA SER A 115 17.61 7.75 -2.43
C SER A 115 17.00 6.40 -2.01
N VAL A 116 17.85 5.45 -1.59
CA VAL A 116 17.37 4.15 -1.08
C VAL A 116 16.74 4.31 0.30
N ALA A 117 17.37 5.06 1.19
CA ALA A 117 16.88 5.29 2.54
C ALA A 117 15.52 5.99 2.56
N ASP A 118 15.30 6.99 1.70
CA ASP A 118 14.04 7.73 1.55
C ASP A 118 12.91 6.77 1.17
N ASN A 119 13.08 6.01 0.07
CA ASN A 119 12.10 5.02 -0.39
C ASN A 119 11.83 3.94 0.66
N ARG A 120 12.89 3.39 1.25
CA ARG A 120 12.77 2.31 2.23
C ARG A 120 12.12 2.78 3.53
N SER A 121 12.35 4.03 3.93
CA SER A 121 11.68 4.62 5.10
C SER A 121 10.18 4.77 4.87
N GLY A 122 9.76 5.15 3.65
CA GLY A 122 8.36 5.21 3.27
C GLY A 122 7.69 3.84 3.29
N GLU A 123 8.32 2.85 2.65
CA GLU A 123 7.81 1.47 2.58
C GLU A 123 7.66 0.85 3.97
N LEU A 124 8.70 0.94 4.82
CA LEU A 124 8.67 0.35 6.16
C LEU A 124 7.82 1.16 7.14
N GLY A 125 7.66 2.46 6.89
CA GLY A 125 7.00 3.41 7.76
C GLY A 125 5.52 3.60 7.49
N LEU A 126 4.92 2.86 6.54
CA LEU A 126 3.49 2.90 6.29
C LEU A 126 2.76 1.88 7.18
N ALA A 127 1.90 2.39 8.05
CA ALA A 127 0.86 1.61 8.70
C ALA A 127 -0.39 2.47 8.77
N TRP A 128 -1.43 2.09 8.05
CA TRP A 128 -2.66 2.87 7.95
C TRP A 128 -3.38 2.99 9.29
N ASP A 129 -3.93 4.16 9.54
CA ASP A 129 -4.88 4.44 10.60
C ASP A 129 -6.31 4.33 10.04
N ALA A 130 -6.86 3.12 10.13
CA ALA A 130 -8.22 2.80 9.71
C ALA A 130 -9.26 3.81 10.22
N ASP A 131 -9.15 4.15 11.51
CA ASP A 131 -10.13 4.98 12.20
C ASP A 131 -10.10 6.41 11.65
N ASN A 132 -8.90 6.98 11.44
CA ASN A 132 -8.76 8.32 10.87
C ASN A 132 -9.18 8.36 9.40
N ILE A 133 -8.89 7.32 8.62
CA ILE A 133 -9.35 7.23 7.22
C ILE A 133 -10.87 7.15 7.16
N ALA A 134 -11.50 6.33 8.00
CA ALA A 134 -12.95 6.21 8.09
C ALA A 134 -13.60 7.53 8.54
N ALA A 135 -13.01 8.20 9.54
CA ALA A 135 -13.48 9.50 10.01
C ALA A 135 -13.46 10.55 8.89
N ALA A 136 -12.34 10.65 8.16
CA ALA A 136 -12.23 11.59 7.04
C ALA A 136 -13.23 11.27 5.91
N ALA A 137 -13.45 9.99 5.60
CA ALA A 137 -14.46 9.58 4.61
C ALA A 137 -15.89 9.96 5.06
N ASN A 138 -16.21 9.76 6.33
CA ASN A 138 -17.50 10.14 6.92
C ASN A 138 -17.70 11.67 6.96
N GLU A 139 -16.61 12.44 7.03
CA GLU A 139 -16.61 13.90 6.91
C GLU A 139 -16.72 14.41 5.45
N GLY A 140 -16.73 13.50 4.48
CA GLY A 140 -16.97 13.80 3.07
C GLY A 140 -15.72 13.81 2.20
N ALA A 141 -14.57 13.35 2.69
CA ALA A 141 -13.39 13.13 1.84
C ALA A 141 -13.64 11.97 0.87
N ASP A 142 -13.33 12.18 -0.40
CA ASP A 142 -13.45 11.15 -1.44
C ASP A 142 -12.11 10.44 -1.67
N PHE A 143 -12.05 9.16 -1.30
CA PHE A 143 -10.88 8.32 -1.48
C PHE A 143 -11.05 7.25 -2.57
N SER A 144 -12.12 7.31 -3.37
CA SER A 144 -12.46 6.30 -4.39
C SER A 144 -11.39 6.11 -5.47
N VAL A 145 -10.57 7.14 -5.71
CA VAL A 145 -9.43 7.07 -6.63
C VAL A 145 -8.17 6.48 -5.99
N LEU A 146 -8.11 6.42 -4.66
CA LEU A 146 -6.94 5.96 -3.89
C LEU A 146 -7.08 4.51 -3.42
N PHE A 147 -8.30 4.09 -3.10
CA PHE A 147 -8.62 2.74 -2.64
C PHE A 147 -9.78 2.19 -3.44
N TYR A 148 -9.70 0.92 -3.83
CA TYR A 148 -10.91 0.20 -4.21
C TYR A 148 -11.83 0.03 -2.98
N ASP A 149 -13.14 -0.08 -3.19
CA ASP A 149 -14.12 -0.24 -2.11
C ASP A 149 -13.77 -1.41 -1.17
N ASP A 150 -13.25 -2.51 -1.71
CA ASP A 150 -12.84 -3.67 -0.92
C ASP A 150 -11.52 -3.44 -0.15
N GLU A 151 -10.63 -2.57 -0.65
CA GLU A 151 -9.43 -2.15 0.08
C GLU A 151 -9.80 -1.21 1.23
N LEU A 152 -10.71 -0.26 1.01
CA LEU A 152 -11.19 0.63 2.05
C LEU A 152 -11.96 -0.14 3.13
N ALA A 153 -12.88 -1.04 2.77
CA ALA A 153 -13.62 -1.87 3.72
C ALA A 153 -12.70 -2.79 4.55
N ARG A 154 -11.62 -3.32 3.96
CA ARG A 154 -10.60 -4.08 4.70
C ARG A 154 -9.79 -3.21 5.65
N LEU A 155 -9.53 -1.96 5.27
CA LEU A 155 -8.84 -1.01 6.12
C LEU A 155 -9.71 -0.60 7.31
N THR A 156 -10.99 -0.27 7.09
CA THR A 156 -11.91 0.21 8.14
C THR A 156 -12.48 -0.90 9.02
N GLY A 157 -12.27 -2.18 8.67
CA GLY A 157 -12.79 -3.32 9.43
C GLY A 157 -14.22 -3.71 9.07
N ASP A 158 -14.83 -3.07 8.07
CA ASP A 158 -16.16 -3.41 7.54
C ASP A 158 -16.16 -4.68 6.68
N ALA A 159 -14.99 -5.29 6.45
CA ALA A 159 -14.84 -6.51 5.66
C ALA A 159 -15.53 -7.75 6.26
N ASP A 160 -15.89 -7.72 7.55
CA ASP A 160 -16.68 -8.77 8.18
C ASP A 160 -18.19 -8.66 7.84
N MET A 161 -18.65 -7.54 7.28
CA MET A 161 -20.07 -7.26 7.01
C MET A 161 -20.56 -7.68 5.61
N TYR A 162 -19.66 -8.15 4.73
CA TYR A 162 -20.00 -8.61 3.37
C TYR A 162 -19.96 -10.13 3.20
N TRP A 163 -19.97 -10.87 4.31
CA TRP A 163 -20.26 -12.30 4.30
C TRP A 163 -21.67 -12.47 4.88
N GLU A 164 -22.68 -12.50 4.02
CA GLU A 164 -23.84 -13.32 4.37
C GLU A 164 -23.27 -14.74 4.50
N GLU A 165 -23.20 -15.24 5.73
CA GLU A 165 -23.05 -16.68 5.97
C GLU A 165 -24.17 -17.34 5.18
N ASP A 166 -23.82 -17.95 4.05
CA ASP A 166 -24.69 -18.90 3.40
C ASP A 166 -24.83 -20.06 4.40
N GLU A 167 -25.86 -20.01 5.25
CA GLU A 167 -26.22 -20.99 6.28
C GLU A 167 -26.66 -22.34 5.66
N SER A 168 -25.90 -22.87 4.69
CA SER A 168 -26.25 -24.13 4.05
C SER A 168 -25.06 -25.02 3.73
N PHE A 169 -24.05 -25.12 4.58
CA PHE A 169 -23.16 -26.29 4.54
C PHE A 169 -22.87 -26.81 5.93
N GLY A 170 -23.69 -27.79 6.35
CA GLY A 170 -23.38 -28.65 7.48
C GLY A 170 -22.05 -29.35 7.23
N GLU A 171 -21.10 -29.11 8.13
CA GLU A 171 -19.78 -29.73 8.12
C GLU A 171 -19.93 -31.26 8.28
N THR A 172 -19.74 -32.01 7.19
CA THR A 172 -19.27 -33.39 7.31
C THR A 172 -17.74 -33.37 7.22
N PRO A 173 -17.00 -33.79 8.26
CA PRO A 173 -15.53 -33.70 8.35
C PRO A 173 -14.69 -34.43 7.29
N GLN A 174 -15.30 -34.98 6.24
CA GLN A 174 -14.64 -35.86 5.26
C GLN A 174 -14.16 -35.14 3.98
N ASP A 175 -14.52 -33.87 3.74
CA ASP A 175 -14.17 -33.16 2.49
C ASP A 175 -13.20 -31.98 2.66
N LEU A 176 -12.60 -31.80 3.84
CA LEU A 176 -11.44 -30.92 3.97
C LEU A 176 -10.25 -31.63 3.31
N VAL A 177 -9.80 -31.11 2.17
CA VAL A 177 -8.55 -31.54 1.54
C VAL A 177 -7.47 -31.45 2.63
N PRO A 178 -6.82 -32.58 2.99
CA PRO A 178 -5.76 -32.59 3.99
C PRO A 178 -4.68 -31.59 3.60
N GLU A 179 -3.90 -31.11 4.57
CA GLU A 179 -2.71 -30.30 4.32
C GLU A 179 -2.00 -30.68 3.02
N MET A 180 -1.44 -29.67 2.36
CA MET A 180 -0.43 -29.79 1.30
C MET A 180 0.73 -30.70 1.73
N ALA A 181 0.50 -32.00 1.82
CA ALA A 181 1.43 -33.02 2.28
C ALA A 181 2.22 -33.55 1.07
N LEU A 182 2.88 -32.63 0.35
CA LEU A 182 3.84 -33.00 -0.67
C LEU A 182 4.89 -33.91 -0.01
N GLN A 183 5.05 -35.12 -0.55
CA GLN A 183 6.16 -35.98 -0.18
C GLN A 183 7.46 -35.43 -0.79
N PRO A 184 8.65 -35.86 -0.29
CA PRO A 184 9.89 -35.57 -0.98
C PRO A 184 9.80 -35.98 -2.46
N PHE A 185 10.15 -35.06 -3.36
CA PHE A 185 10.09 -35.17 -4.84
C PHE A 185 8.72 -34.95 -5.50
N GLU A 186 7.67 -34.60 -4.76
CA GLU A 186 6.42 -34.14 -5.35
C GLU A 186 6.44 -32.61 -5.56
N HIS A 187 5.93 -32.16 -6.70
CA HIS A 187 5.70 -30.75 -7.00
C HIS A 187 4.30 -30.59 -7.59
N TYR A 188 3.71 -29.42 -7.37
CA TYR A 188 2.47 -29.04 -8.04
C TYR A 188 2.79 -28.32 -9.35
N ASP A 189 2.17 -28.77 -10.44
CA ASP A 189 2.12 -28.04 -11.70
C ASP A 189 0.75 -27.37 -11.84
N TYR A 190 0.74 -26.14 -12.34
CA TYR A 190 -0.47 -25.31 -12.39
C TYR A 190 -0.79 -24.86 -13.82
N MET A 191 -2.08 -24.83 -14.14
CA MET A 191 -2.62 -24.13 -15.30
C MET A 191 -3.47 -22.95 -14.84
N LEU A 192 -3.22 -21.77 -15.38
CA LEU A 192 -4.00 -20.56 -15.10
C LEU A 192 -4.91 -20.22 -16.28
N VAL A 193 -6.20 -20.09 -16.00
CA VAL A 193 -7.20 -19.61 -16.96
C VAL A 193 -7.76 -18.29 -16.42
N ILE A 194 -7.65 -17.22 -17.21
CA ILE A 194 -8.08 -15.87 -16.83
C ILE A 194 -9.35 -15.51 -17.60
N PHE A 195 -10.41 -15.17 -16.88
CA PHE A 195 -11.67 -14.69 -17.45
C PHE A 195 -11.74 -13.16 -17.35
N ARG A 196 -12.15 -12.50 -18.44
CA ARG A 196 -12.19 -11.03 -18.51
C ARG A 196 -13.48 -10.43 -17.97
N SER A 197 -14.54 -11.22 -17.85
CA SER A 197 -15.85 -10.78 -17.39
C SER A 197 -16.49 -11.80 -16.44
N THR A 198 -17.38 -11.31 -15.57
CA THR A 198 -18.19 -12.15 -14.68
C THR A 198 -19.06 -13.14 -15.46
N LEU A 199 -19.52 -12.75 -16.65
CA LEU A 199 -20.33 -13.62 -17.51
C LEU A 199 -19.51 -14.82 -18.03
N ASP A 200 -18.28 -14.59 -18.48
CA ASP A 200 -17.40 -15.68 -18.93
C ASP A 200 -17.07 -16.63 -17.79
N TRP A 201 -16.89 -16.08 -16.58
CA TRP A 201 -16.69 -16.87 -15.38
C TRP A 201 -17.90 -17.72 -15.04
N SER A 202 -19.11 -17.15 -15.03
CA SER A 202 -20.35 -17.92 -14.73
C SER A 202 -20.55 -19.09 -15.69
N ARG A 203 -20.36 -18.86 -17.00
CA ARG A 203 -20.46 -19.92 -18.01
C ARG A 203 -19.42 -21.02 -17.80
N ALA A 204 -18.20 -20.66 -17.41
CA ALA A 204 -17.17 -21.64 -17.11
C ALA A 204 -17.54 -22.48 -15.88
N LEU A 205 -18.18 -21.87 -14.87
CA LEU A 205 -18.66 -22.59 -13.69
C LEU A 205 -19.76 -23.58 -14.03
N ASP A 206 -20.76 -23.14 -14.80
CA ASP A 206 -21.87 -24.00 -15.24
C ASP A 206 -21.34 -25.23 -15.99
N LEU A 207 -20.39 -25.02 -16.92
CA LEU A 207 -19.73 -26.11 -17.64
C LEU A 207 -18.94 -27.02 -16.70
N MET A 208 -18.12 -26.47 -15.81
CA MET A 208 -17.32 -27.27 -14.88
C MET A 208 -18.20 -28.15 -13.99
N GLU A 209 -19.33 -27.63 -13.52
CA GLU A 209 -20.29 -28.37 -12.72
C GLU A 209 -20.96 -29.49 -13.52
N GLU A 210 -21.37 -29.22 -14.76
CA GLU A 210 -21.90 -30.23 -15.69
C GLU A 210 -20.88 -31.36 -15.95
N PHE A 211 -19.59 -31.04 -16.00
CA PHE A 211 -18.51 -32.02 -16.16
C PHE A 211 -18.10 -32.72 -14.86
N GLY A 212 -18.73 -32.39 -13.72
CA GLY A 212 -18.42 -32.96 -12.40
C GLY A 212 -17.10 -32.44 -11.79
N LEU A 213 -16.57 -31.35 -12.31
CA LEU A 213 -15.36 -30.68 -11.82
C LEU A 213 -15.75 -29.73 -10.68
N VAL A 214 -16.04 -30.31 -9.53
CA VAL A 214 -16.48 -29.57 -8.34
C VAL A 214 -15.30 -28.83 -7.69
N LYS A 215 -15.57 -27.62 -7.19
CA LYS A 215 -14.61 -26.84 -6.39
C LYS A 215 -14.09 -27.68 -5.22
N LYS A 216 -12.77 -27.80 -5.08
CA LYS A 216 -12.15 -28.36 -3.87
C LYS A 216 -11.80 -27.26 -2.86
N GLY A 217 -11.84 -27.63 -1.58
CA GLY A 217 -11.42 -26.77 -0.47
C GLY A 217 -9.94 -26.41 -0.59
N PHE A 218 -9.54 -25.29 0.01
CA PHE A 218 -8.16 -24.81 0.00
C PHE A 218 -7.81 -24.16 1.35
N THR A 219 -6.54 -24.19 1.71
CA THR A 219 -6.03 -23.55 2.92
C THR A 219 -5.62 -22.12 2.63
N VAL A 220 -6.18 -21.15 3.37
CA VAL A 220 -5.79 -19.74 3.26
C VAL A 220 -4.61 -19.47 4.20
N SER A 221 -3.47 -19.07 3.63
CA SER A 221 -2.33 -18.59 4.41
C SER A 221 -2.49 -17.09 4.69
N LYS A 222 -2.26 -16.66 5.94
CA LYS A 222 -2.31 -15.24 6.37
C LYS A 222 -1.23 -14.34 5.73
N LYS A 223 -0.37 -14.87 4.86
CA LYS A 223 0.80 -14.17 4.29
C LYS A 223 0.65 -13.79 2.80
N THR A 224 -0.48 -14.04 2.16
CA THR A 224 -0.65 -13.76 0.72
C THR A 224 -1.83 -12.82 0.44
N ARG A 225 -1.65 -11.91 -0.54
CA ARG A 225 -2.72 -11.02 -1.06
C ARG A 225 -3.59 -11.83 -2.02
N LYS A 226 -4.91 -11.82 -1.83
CA LYS A 226 -5.87 -12.46 -2.73
C LYS A 226 -6.08 -11.58 -3.97
N VAL A 227 -5.58 -12.02 -5.12
CA VAL A 227 -5.71 -11.31 -6.42
C VAL A 227 -6.92 -11.83 -7.23
N GLY A 228 -7.54 -12.92 -6.79
CA GLY A 228 -8.73 -13.53 -7.40
C GLY A 228 -9.19 -14.77 -6.66
N LEU A 229 -10.34 -15.31 -7.04
CA LEU A 229 -10.81 -16.63 -6.59
C LEU A 229 -10.27 -17.69 -7.55
N CYS A 230 -9.35 -18.53 -7.09
CA CYS A 230 -8.92 -19.71 -7.84
C CYS A 230 -9.77 -20.91 -7.41
N ARG A 231 -10.19 -21.74 -8.38
CA ARG A 231 -10.74 -23.06 -8.09
C ARG A 231 -9.65 -24.09 -8.40
N VAL A 232 -9.32 -24.89 -7.41
CA VAL A 232 -8.46 -26.06 -7.61
C VAL A 232 -9.34 -27.21 -8.08
N VAL A 233 -8.98 -27.77 -9.23
CA VAL A 233 -9.63 -28.92 -9.86
C VAL A 233 -8.57 -30.00 -10.05
N ASP A 234 -8.96 -31.27 -9.92
CA ASP A 234 -8.07 -32.40 -10.17
C ASP A 234 -7.67 -32.45 -11.65
N GLY A 235 -6.37 -32.32 -11.93
CA GLY A 235 -5.84 -32.28 -13.29
C GLY A 235 -6.04 -33.59 -14.07
N GLY A 236 -5.98 -34.74 -13.40
CA GLY A 236 -6.23 -36.04 -14.03
C GLY A 236 -7.67 -36.17 -14.48
N GLN A 237 -8.62 -35.81 -13.61
CA GLN A 237 -10.05 -35.82 -13.96
C GLN A 237 -10.38 -34.83 -15.08
N LEU A 238 -9.77 -33.64 -15.05
CA LEU A 238 -9.91 -32.66 -16.12
C LEU A 238 -9.43 -33.23 -17.47
N MET A 239 -8.26 -33.89 -17.48
CA MET A 239 -7.71 -34.47 -18.71
C MET A 239 -8.56 -35.64 -19.24
N ASP A 240 -9.10 -36.49 -18.36
CA ASP A 240 -10.00 -37.58 -18.74
C ASP A 240 -11.29 -37.06 -19.37
N LYS A 241 -11.87 -35.99 -18.81
CA LYS A 241 -13.07 -35.34 -19.36
C LYS A 241 -12.80 -34.64 -20.68
N LEU A 242 -11.68 -33.94 -20.81
CA LEU A 242 -11.26 -33.33 -22.08
C LEU A 242 -11.00 -34.38 -23.17
N ALA A 243 -10.43 -35.54 -22.81
CA ALA A 243 -10.24 -36.66 -23.73
C ALA A 243 -11.57 -37.27 -24.18
N GLN A 244 -12.55 -37.44 -23.28
CA GLN A 244 -13.91 -37.89 -23.61
C GLN A 244 -14.63 -36.90 -24.54
N ALA A 245 -14.54 -35.59 -24.26
CA ALA A 245 -15.11 -34.55 -25.12
C ALA A 245 -14.47 -34.53 -26.52
N LYS A 246 -13.16 -34.81 -26.63
CA LYS A 246 -12.44 -34.89 -27.90
C LYS A 246 -12.74 -36.18 -28.68
N GLY A 247 -13.03 -37.29 -27.98
CA GLY A 247 -13.42 -38.58 -28.56
C GLY A 247 -14.86 -38.63 -29.09
N GLY A 248 -15.75 -37.74 -28.61
CA GLY A 248 -17.13 -37.62 -29.09
C GLY A 248 -17.30 -36.87 -30.42
N VAL A 249 -16.24 -36.27 -30.97
CA VAL A 249 -16.29 -35.50 -32.23
C VAL A 249 -16.02 -36.38 -33.47
N ALA A 250 -15.90 -37.70 -33.31
CA ALA A 250 -15.71 -38.65 -34.41
C ALA A 250 -16.84 -39.68 -34.45
N SER A 251 -18.02 -39.28 -34.94
CA SER A 251 -18.94 -40.09 -35.75
C SER A 251 -20.24 -39.31 -35.98
N ASP A 252 -20.24 -38.49 -37.01
CA ASP A 252 -21.45 -38.20 -37.79
C ASP A 252 -20.97 -38.06 -39.26
N GLU A 253 -20.92 -39.21 -39.95
CA GLU A 253 -21.13 -39.28 -41.40
C GLU A 253 -22.64 -39.30 -41.67
#